data_AF-A0A0V0GM25-F1
#
_entry.id   AF-A0A0V0GM25-F1
#
_cell.length_a   1.000
_cell.length_b   1.000
_cell.length_c   1.000
_cell.angle_alpha   90.00
_cell.angle_beta   90.00
_cell.angle_gamma   90.00
#
_symmetry.space_group_name_H-M   'P 1'
#
loop_
_entity.id
_entity.type
_entity.pdbx_description
1 polymer ?
#
loop_
_entity_poly.entity_id
_entity_poly.type
_entity_poly.pdbx_seq_one_letter_code
_entity_poly.pdbx_strand_id
1 'polypeptide(L)'
;MMDNYYLFEFPNRYMAEQVLQGEWMWKRSILKLEWWNPTAGCVPISYKPKSTWIRAMGIPMHLWTEETFHEIGELCGGWLATEEETKLRNHLKWARIETQGDDRSMPTEVTITREGVNFIIPKWVERKTRFELSPERDGPVAR
;
A
#
# COMPACT_ATOMS: atom_id res chain seq x y z
N MET A 1 3.28 -4.89 -5.24
CA MET A 1 2.45 -6.07 -5.59
C MET A 1 1.06 -5.81 -5.02
N MET A 2 0.06 -5.58 -5.88
CA MET A 2 -1.34 -5.49 -5.44
C MET A 2 -1.81 -6.92 -5.20
N ASP A 3 -2.12 -7.25 -3.95
CA ASP A 3 -2.71 -8.54 -3.65
C ASP A 3 -4.18 -8.51 -4.13
N ASN A 4 -4.50 -9.31 -5.14
CA ASN A 4 -5.83 -9.39 -5.72
C ASN A 4 -6.74 -10.29 -4.87
N TYR A 5 -7.19 -9.77 -3.72
CA TYR A 5 -8.21 -10.44 -2.90
C TYR A 5 -9.61 -10.12 -3.42
N TYR A 6 -10.49 -11.12 -3.39
CA TYR A 6 -11.90 -10.99 -3.71
C TYR A 6 -12.73 -11.60 -2.57
N LEU A 7 -13.86 -10.97 -2.26
CA LEU A 7 -14.80 -11.47 -1.28
C LEU A 7 -16.02 -12.04 -2.01
N PHE A 8 -16.36 -13.29 -1.68
CA PHE A 8 -17.54 -13.97 -2.20
C PHE A 8 -18.52 -14.20 -1.05
N GLU A 9 -19.75 -13.72 -1.22
CA GLU A 9 -20.84 -13.96 -0.28
C GLU A 9 -21.75 -15.05 -0.85
N PHE A 10 -22.05 -16.07 -0.04
CA PHE A 10 -22.91 -17.18 -0.42
C PHE A 10 -24.21 -17.16 0.41
N PRO A 11 -25.35 -17.59 -0.16
CA PRO A 11 -26.64 -17.57 0.55
C PRO A 11 -26.66 -18.38 1.85
N ASN A 12 -25.80 -19.40 1.97
CA ASN A 12 -25.64 -20.19 3.18
C ASN A 12 -24.24 -20.82 3.26
N ARG A 13 -23.88 -21.27 4.47
CA ARG A 13 -22.59 -21.90 4.77
C ARG A 13 -22.32 -23.15 3.96
N TYR A 14 -23.33 -23.99 3.73
CA TYR A 14 -23.19 -25.25 2.99
C TYR A 14 -22.70 -25.00 1.56
N MET A 15 -23.25 -24.01 0.86
CA MET A 15 -22.80 -23.65 -0.49
C MET A 15 -21.34 -23.18 -0.50
N ALA A 16 -20.95 -22.35 0.48
CA ALA A 16 -19.55 -21.93 0.62
C ALA A 16 -18.62 -23.12 0.87
N GLU A 17 -19.02 -24.07 1.71
CA GLU A 17 -18.26 -25.30 1.98
C GLU A 17 -18.07 -26.16 0.73
N GLN A 18 -19.14 -26.35 -0.06
CA GLN A 18 -19.05 -27.10 -1.33
C GLN A 18 -18.12 -26.42 -2.32
N VAL A 19 -18.16 -25.09 -2.43
CA VAL A 19 -17.26 -24.34 -3.30
C VAL A 19 -15.82 -24.43 -2.80
N LEU A 20 -15.58 -24.35 -1.49
CA LEU A 20 -14.23 -24.42 -0.92
C LEU A 20 -13.50 -25.74 -1.21
N GLN A 21 -14.25 -26.83 -1.41
CA GLN A 21 -13.70 -28.17 -1.71
C GLN A 21 -13.20 -28.32 -3.16
N GLY A 22 -13.65 -27.44 -4.07
CA GLY A 22 -13.28 -27.49 -5.47
C GLY A 22 -11.98 -26.75 -5.79
N GLU A 23 -11.38 -27.12 -6.92
CA GLU A 23 -10.34 -26.31 -7.56
C GLU A 23 -10.96 -25.43 -8.64
N TRP A 24 -10.69 -24.12 -8.56
CA TRP A 24 -11.29 -23.14 -9.46
C TRP A 24 -10.22 -22.45 -10.27
N MET A 25 -10.49 -22.20 -11.54
CA MET A 25 -9.60 -21.47 -12.44
C MET A 25 -10.28 -20.24 -12.99
N TRP A 26 -9.62 -19.09 -12.91
CA TRP A 26 -10.07 -17.85 -13.53
C TRP A 26 -8.93 -17.22 -14.32
N LYS A 27 -9.17 -16.91 -15.60
CA LYS A 27 -8.17 -16.30 -16.50
C LYS A 27 -6.81 -17.04 -16.50
N ARG A 28 -6.84 -18.38 -16.47
CA ARG A 28 -5.65 -19.26 -16.40
C ARG A 28 -4.88 -19.21 -15.06
N SER A 29 -5.46 -18.63 -14.02
CA SER A 29 -4.93 -18.66 -12.66
C SER A 29 -5.80 -19.54 -11.77
N ILE A 30 -5.17 -20.38 -10.96
CA ILE A 30 -5.88 -21.15 -9.94
C ILE A 30 -6.28 -20.19 -8.81
N LEU A 31 -7.55 -20.22 -8.42
CA LEU A 31 -8.07 -19.45 -7.30
C LEU A 31 -7.83 -20.25 -6.01
N LYS A 32 -7.07 -19.67 -5.08
CA LYS A 32 -6.96 -20.20 -3.73
C LYS A 32 -8.12 -19.63 -2.90
N LEU A 33 -9.07 -20.48 -2.54
CA LEU A 33 -10.21 -20.10 -1.71
C LEU A 33 -9.93 -20.41 -0.24
N GLU A 34 -10.30 -19.47 0.63
CA GLU A 34 -10.17 -19.59 2.08
C GLU A 34 -11.40 -18.97 2.74
N TRP A 35 -11.70 -19.39 3.98
CA TRP A 35 -12.72 -18.68 4.78
C TRP A 35 -12.28 -17.25 5.06
N TRP A 36 -13.24 -16.33 5.06
CA TRP A 36 -12.98 -14.94 5.41
C TRP A 36 -12.36 -14.82 6.81
N ASN A 37 -11.33 -13.98 6.91
CA ASN A 37 -10.68 -13.59 8.16
C ASN A 37 -10.65 -12.05 8.22
N PRO A 38 -11.02 -11.42 9.35
CA PRO A 38 -10.89 -9.97 9.53
C PRO A 38 -9.52 -9.37 9.21
N THR A 39 -8.44 -10.16 9.32
CA THR A 39 -7.07 -9.72 8.99
C THR A 39 -6.65 -9.99 7.55
N ALA A 40 -7.54 -10.52 6.69
CA ALA A 40 -7.25 -10.75 5.28
C ALA A 40 -6.87 -9.41 4.60
N GLY A 41 -5.76 -9.41 3.87
CA GLY A 41 -5.20 -8.19 3.24
C GLY A 41 -4.52 -7.20 4.19
N CYS A 42 -4.51 -7.47 5.51
CA CYS A 42 -3.78 -6.67 6.49
C CYS A 42 -2.36 -7.23 6.73
N VAL A 43 -1.49 -6.44 7.35
CA VAL A 43 -0.13 -6.87 7.76
C VAL A 43 0.06 -6.72 9.28
N PRO A 44 0.77 -7.63 9.95
CA PRO A 44 1.00 -7.48 11.39
C PRO A 44 1.90 -6.28 11.67
N ILE A 45 1.77 -5.65 12.84
CA ILE A 45 2.58 -4.48 13.22
C ILE A 45 4.09 -4.77 13.29
N SER A 46 4.46 -6.04 13.47
CA SER A 46 5.84 -6.52 13.42
C SER A 46 6.43 -6.56 12.01
N TYR A 47 5.59 -6.54 10.97
CA TYR A 47 6.04 -6.52 9.59
C TYR A 47 6.68 -5.18 9.24
N LYS A 48 7.94 -5.23 8.78
CA LYS A 48 8.70 -4.08 8.32
C LYS A 48 8.97 -4.24 6.83
N PRO A 49 8.34 -3.43 5.96
CA PRO A 49 8.63 -3.48 4.53
C PRO A 49 10.05 -2.97 4.25
N LYS A 50 10.70 -3.54 3.22
CA LYS A 50 12.02 -3.07 2.76
C LYS A 50 11.92 -1.80 1.92
N SER A 51 10.80 -1.62 1.23
CA SER A 51 10.48 -0.46 0.42
C SER A 51 9.00 -0.14 0.54
N THR A 52 8.65 1.12 0.33
CA THR A 52 7.26 1.61 0.41
C THR A 52 6.99 2.57 -0.74
N TRP A 53 5.80 2.46 -1.34
CA TRP A 53 5.34 3.42 -2.32
C TRP A 53 4.72 4.64 -1.64
N ILE A 54 5.02 5.82 -2.14
CA ILE A 54 4.40 7.09 -1.75
C ILE A 54 3.73 7.75 -2.96
N ARG A 55 2.75 8.60 -2.67
CA ARG A 55 2.14 9.53 -3.61
C ARG A 55 2.44 10.95 -3.16
N ALA A 56 3.26 11.67 -3.91
CA ALA A 56 3.48 13.09 -3.71
C ALA A 56 2.41 13.88 -4.49
N MET A 57 1.65 14.71 -3.77
CA MET A 57 0.42 15.34 -4.26
C MET A 57 0.66 16.80 -4.62
N GLY A 58 -0.01 17.30 -5.66
CA GLY A 58 -0.03 18.73 -5.95
C GLY A 58 1.31 19.31 -6.45
N ILE A 59 2.16 18.48 -7.04
CA ILE A 59 3.45 18.92 -7.61
C ILE A 59 3.17 19.90 -8.77
N PRO A 60 3.72 21.13 -8.72
CA PRO A 60 3.65 22.05 -9.85
C PRO A 60 4.21 21.44 -11.14
N MET A 61 3.56 21.72 -12.27
CA MET A 61 3.93 21.11 -13.56
C MET A 61 5.39 21.34 -13.97
N HIS A 62 5.97 22.49 -13.63
CA HIS A 62 7.38 22.80 -13.92
C HIS A 62 8.37 21.99 -13.05
N LEU A 63 7.92 21.46 -11.91
CA LEU A 63 8.68 20.55 -11.05
C LEU A 63 8.44 19.07 -11.39
N TRP A 64 7.65 18.77 -12.43
CA TRP A 64 7.35 17.40 -12.83
C TRP A 64 8.50 16.80 -13.65
N THR A 65 9.64 16.60 -12.99
CA THR A 65 10.88 16.12 -13.60
C THR A 65 11.46 14.95 -12.81
N GLU A 66 12.31 14.14 -13.45
CA GLU A 66 12.92 12.98 -12.81
C GLU A 66 13.81 13.39 -11.63
N GLU A 67 14.50 14.53 -11.74
CA GLU A 67 15.34 15.08 -10.66
C GLU A 67 14.50 15.41 -9.42
N THR A 68 13.30 15.98 -9.63
CA THR A 68 12.41 16.31 -8.50
C THR A 68 11.87 15.04 -7.85
N PHE A 69 11.53 14.00 -8.62
CA PHE A 69 11.07 12.73 -8.05
C PHE A 69 12.17 12.01 -7.27
N HIS A 70 13.40 12.06 -7.78
CA HIS A 70 14.56 11.57 -7.07
C HIS A 70 14.74 12.31 -5.74
N GLU A 71 14.74 13.65 -5.75
CA GLU A 71 14.86 14.46 -4.53
C GLU A 71 13.75 14.17 -3.51
N ILE A 72 12.50 14.05 -3.96
CA ILE A 72 11.37 13.66 -3.09
C ILE A 72 11.61 12.28 -2.46
N GLY A 73 12.10 11.31 -3.24
CA GLY A 73 12.38 9.96 -2.77
C GLY A 73 13.49 9.93 -1.72
N GLU A 74 14.57 10.68 -1.94
CA GLU A 74 15.66 10.86 -0.97
C GLU A 74 15.16 11.44 0.36
N LEU A 75 14.35 12.51 0.30
CA LEU A 75 13.75 13.12 1.49
C LEU A 75 12.77 12.19 2.23
N CYS A 76 12.25 11.17 1.56
CA CYS A 76 11.32 10.18 2.10
C CYS A 76 11.96 8.83 2.44
N GLY A 77 13.29 8.77 2.61
CA GLY A 77 14.00 7.58 3.10
C GLY A 77 14.99 6.95 2.12
N GLY A 78 15.14 7.50 0.91
CA GLY A 78 16.03 7.01 -0.14
C GLY A 78 15.25 6.58 -1.37
N TRP A 79 15.54 7.16 -2.53
CA TRP A 79 14.83 6.87 -3.78
C TRP A 79 15.20 5.49 -4.33
N LEU A 80 14.19 4.72 -4.75
CA LEU A 80 14.39 3.40 -5.38
C LEU A 80 13.86 3.38 -6.82
N ALA A 81 12.67 3.94 -7.04
CA ALA A 81 12.04 3.97 -8.35
C ALA A 81 10.99 5.06 -8.44
N THR A 82 10.66 5.44 -9.68
CA THR A 82 9.49 6.27 -10.00
C THR A 82 8.60 5.48 -10.96
N GLU A 83 7.28 5.48 -10.72
CA GLU A 83 6.32 4.79 -11.57
C GLU A 83 6.35 5.30 -13.01
N GLU A 84 6.25 4.39 -13.98
CA GLU A 84 6.33 4.74 -15.40
C GLU A 84 5.24 5.74 -15.83
N GLU A 85 4.00 5.59 -15.35
CA GLU A 85 2.93 6.55 -15.63
C GLU A 85 3.22 7.96 -15.10
N THR A 86 3.93 8.05 -13.97
CA THR A 86 4.40 9.32 -13.40
C THR A 86 5.45 9.94 -14.34
N LYS A 87 6.42 9.14 -14.83
CA LYS A 87 7.44 9.61 -15.79
C LYS A 87 6.82 10.09 -17.10
N LEU A 88 5.84 9.35 -17.62
CA LEU A 88 5.14 9.66 -18.86
C LEU A 88 4.14 10.83 -18.75
N ARG A 89 3.91 11.38 -17.55
CA ARG A 89 2.96 12.48 -17.30
C ARG A 89 1.51 12.13 -17.66
N ASN A 90 1.16 10.84 -17.71
CA ASN A 90 -0.18 10.39 -18.05
C ASN A 90 -1.21 10.80 -16.98
N HIS A 91 -0.78 10.85 -15.72
CA HIS A 91 -1.63 11.16 -14.57
C HIS A 91 -0.97 12.20 -13.64
N LEU A 92 -1.20 13.50 -13.91
CA LEU A 92 -0.64 14.60 -13.11
C LEU A 92 -1.34 14.82 -11.75
N LYS A 93 -2.01 13.80 -11.20
CA LYS A 93 -2.67 13.89 -9.89
C LYS A 93 -1.69 13.72 -8.74
N TRP A 94 -0.72 12.83 -8.91
CA TRP A 94 0.33 12.54 -7.95
C TRP A 94 1.54 11.92 -8.65
N ALA A 95 2.73 12.16 -8.12
CA ALA A 95 3.89 11.38 -8.48
C ALA A 95 3.98 10.17 -7.57
N ARG A 96 4.03 8.97 -8.15
CA ARG A 96 4.15 7.72 -7.41
C ARG A 96 5.60 7.26 -7.40
N ILE A 97 6.19 7.23 -6.22
CA ILE A 97 7.63 7.05 -6.00
C ILE A 97 7.84 5.92 -4.99
N GLU A 98 8.77 5.01 -5.25
CA GLU A 98 9.19 3.97 -4.31
C GLU A 98 10.40 4.45 -3.52
N THR A 99 10.32 4.32 -2.20
CA THR A 99 11.40 4.71 -1.30
C THR A 99 11.82 3.57 -0.40
N GLN A 100 13.04 3.64 0.12
CA GLN A 100 13.60 2.65 1.02
C GLN A 100 12.98 2.75 2.42
N GLY A 101 12.80 1.59 3.06
CA GLY A 101 12.38 1.47 4.44
C GLY A 101 10.87 1.50 4.65
N ASP A 102 10.50 1.64 5.93
CA ASP A 102 9.12 1.80 6.35
C ASP A 102 8.72 3.26 6.46
N ASP A 103 7.43 3.48 6.64
CA ASP A 103 6.81 4.78 6.66
C ASP A 103 6.91 5.51 8.01
N ARG A 104 7.44 4.86 9.05
CA ARG A 104 7.37 5.38 10.43
C ARG A 104 8.25 6.62 10.62
N SER A 105 9.31 6.75 9.85
CA SER A 105 10.23 7.90 9.89
C SER A 105 10.06 8.88 8.73
N MET A 106 9.12 8.63 7.81
CA MET A 106 8.95 9.50 6.65
C MET A 106 8.13 10.76 6.99
N PRO A 107 8.58 11.96 6.60
CA PRO A 107 7.84 13.19 6.85
C PRO A 107 6.52 13.21 6.08
N THR A 108 5.46 13.84 6.59
CA THR A 108 4.16 13.93 5.89
C THR A 108 4.18 14.87 4.68
N GLU A 109 5.16 15.76 4.63
CA GLU A 109 5.38 16.74 3.57
C GLU A 109 6.89 16.82 3.27
N VAL A 110 7.23 17.18 2.04
CA VAL A 110 8.62 17.41 1.62
C VAL A 110 8.74 18.80 1.00
N THR A 111 9.88 19.45 1.22
CA THR A 111 10.14 20.79 0.68
C THR A 111 11.14 20.69 -0.45
N ILE A 112 10.75 21.17 -1.63
CA ILE A 112 11.62 21.31 -2.79
C ILE A 112 11.88 22.80 -3.01
N THR A 113 13.16 23.18 -3.09
CA THR A 113 13.53 24.58 -3.35
C THR A 113 13.96 24.74 -4.80
N ARG A 114 13.35 25.69 -5.52
CA ARG A 114 13.77 26.12 -6.86
C ARG A 114 13.70 27.63 -6.96
N GLU A 115 14.75 28.25 -7.51
CA GLU A 115 14.79 29.70 -7.77
C GLU A 115 14.43 30.58 -6.54
N GLY A 116 14.79 30.12 -5.33
CA GLY A 116 14.49 30.83 -4.08
C GLY A 116 13.05 30.67 -3.57
N VAL A 117 12.23 29.84 -4.22
CA VAL A 117 10.87 29.49 -3.79
C VAL A 117 10.87 28.09 -3.18
N ASN A 118 10.22 27.94 -2.03
CA ASN A 118 10.03 26.67 -1.34
C ASN A 118 8.65 26.10 -1.66
N PHE A 119 8.63 24.93 -2.26
CA PHE A 119 7.41 24.19 -2.57
C PHE A 119 7.23 23.08 -1.55
N ILE A 120 6.20 23.23 -0.72
CA ILE A 120 5.85 22.25 0.31
C ILE A 120 4.84 21.29 -0.31
N ILE A 121 5.26 20.04 -0.51
CA ILE A 121 4.53 19.01 -1.24
C ILE A 121 4.04 17.97 -0.22
N PRO A 122 2.73 17.84 0.00
CA PRO A 122 2.21 16.79 0.86
C PRO A 122 2.35 15.42 0.20
N LYS A 123 2.59 14.38 1.00
CA LYS A 123 2.68 13.01 0.49
C LYS A 123 1.82 12.02 1.28
N TRP A 124 1.32 11.02 0.58
CA TRP A 124 0.59 9.90 1.14
C TRP A 124 1.38 8.61 1.01
N VAL A 125 1.36 7.76 2.03
CA VAL A 125 2.03 6.45 2.02
C VAL A 125 1.05 5.37 1.57
N GLU A 126 1.39 4.62 0.53
CA GLU A 126 0.65 3.43 0.13
C GLU A 126 1.00 2.24 1.02
N ARG A 127 0.28 2.10 2.12
CA ARG A 127 0.45 0.98 3.06
C ARG A 127 -0.83 0.19 3.27
N LYS A 128 -0.70 -1.11 3.51
CA LYS A 128 -1.79 -1.96 3.98
C LYS A 128 -2.16 -1.63 5.42
N THR A 129 -3.40 -1.92 5.80
CA THR A 129 -3.87 -1.84 7.18
C THR A 129 -3.00 -2.71 8.07
N ARG A 130 -2.59 -2.17 9.22
CA ARG A 130 -1.80 -2.89 10.22
C ARG A 130 -2.69 -3.44 11.32
N PHE A 131 -2.38 -4.64 11.82
CA PHE A 131 -3.08 -5.23 12.96
C PHE A 131 -2.11 -5.73 14.03
N GLU A 132 -2.61 -5.79 15.25
CA GLU A 132 -1.98 -6.42 16.42
C GLU A 132 -3.08 -7.20 17.14
N LEU A 133 -2.77 -8.42 17.58
CA LEU A 133 -3.71 -9.20 18.36
C LEU A 133 -3.69 -8.68 19.80
N SER A 134 -4.86 -8.32 20.33
CA SER A 134 -4.97 -8.05 21.76
C SER A 134 -4.60 -9.32 22.54
N PRO A 135 -3.84 -9.23 23.64
CA PRO A 135 -3.61 -10.39 24.50
C PRO A 135 -4.96 -10.99 24.91
N GLU A 136 -5.09 -12.31 24.80
CA GLU A 136 -6.30 -13.03 25.18
C GLU A 136 -6.65 -12.65 26.62
N ARG A 137 -7.90 -12.20 26.83
CA ARG A 137 -8.44 -12.14 28.18
C ARG A 137 -8.64 -13.58 28.62
N ASP A 138 -7.71 -14.10 29.42
CA ASP A 138 -7.96 -15.26 30.28
C ASP A 138 -9.13 -14.90 31.21
N GLY A 139 -10.35 -15.15 30.74
CA GLY A 139 -11.60 -15.04 31.47
C GLY A 139 -12.24 -16.41 31.52
N PRO A 140 -12.75 -16.87 32.68
CA PRO A 140 -13.08 -18.27 32.88
C PRO A 140 -14.23 -18.67 31.95
N VAL A 141 -14.07 -19.84 31.32
CA VAL A 141 -15.18 -20.57 30.70
C VAL A 141 -16.18 -20.86 31.81
N ALA A 142 -17.29 -20.13 31.82
CA ALA A 142 -18.42 -20.44 32.68
C ALA A 142 -18.92 -21.85 32.30
N ARG A 143 -18.96 -22.73 33.30
CA ARG A 143 -19.49 -24.09 33.23
C ARG A 143 -20.99 -24.10 32.97
#